data_AF-A0A2P2MJI8-F1
#
_entry.id   AF-A0A2P2MJI8-F1
#
_cell.length_a   1.000
_cell.length_b   1.000
_cell.length_c   1.000
_cell.angle_alpha   90.00
_cell.angle_beta   90.00
_cell.angle_gamma   90.00
#
_symmetry.space_group_name_H-M   'P 1'
#
loop_
_entity.id
_entity.type
_entity.pdbx_description
1 polymer ?
#
loop_
_entity_poly.entity_id
_entity_poly.type
_entity_poly.pdbx_seq_one_letter_code
_entity_poly.pdbx_strand_id
1 'polypeptide(L)'
;MKKIRWCGILQRIAFAYFVVALVEIFTKDKRVKDLSTNRLAIFRLYCWHWLVGASVLIIYLAVIYGTYVPDWQFTVHDIDSADNGKQFTVACGVRGKLDPPCNAVGYIDREVLGINHMYHHPAWRRSKACTLNSPHEGPLQDNAPSWCHAPFEPEGIISSISAILSTIIGVHFGHVLVHLKVCFYVYAYISCI
;
A
#
# COMPACT_ATOMS: atom_id res chain seq x y z
N MET A 1 -17.51 -10.41 -20.73
CA MET A 1 -16.18 -10.78 -20.18
C MET A 1 -16.32 -10.98 -18.68
N LYS A 2 -15.76 -12.05 -18.10
CA LYS A 2 -15.85 -12.30 -16.65
C LYS A 2 -14.98 -11.28 -15.91
N LYS A 3 -15.58 -10.44 -15.05
CA LYS A 3 -14.87 -9.49 -14.18
C LYS A 3 -14.22 -10.28 -13.04
N ILE A 4 -12.96 -10.67 -13.19
CA ILE A 4 -12.20 -11.38 -12.14
C ILE A 4 -11.31 -10.37 -11.45
N ARG A 5 -11.50 -10.15 -10.15
CA ARG A 5 -10.62 -9.31 -9.34
C ARG A 5 -9.45 -10.16 -8.86
N TRP A 6 -8.25 -9.86 -9.37
CA TRP A 6 -7.02 -10.58 -9.01
C TRP A 6 -6.47 -10.15 -7.65
N CYS A 7 -6.52 -8.84 -7.38
CA CYS A 7 -5.97 -8.24 -6.17
C CYS A 7 -7.06 -8.00 -5.14
N GLY A 8 -6.86 -8.55 -3.94
CA GLY A 8 -7.73 -8.34 -2.79
C GLY A 8 -6.94 -8.28 -1.49
N ILE A 9 -7.63 -7.84 -0.44
CA ILE A 9 -7.03 -7.57 0.87
C ILE A 9 -6.27 -8.78 1.44
N LEU A 10 -6.84 -9.98 1.30
CA LEU A 10 -6.23 -11.22 1.79
C LEU A 10 -4.98 -11.58 0.97
N GLN A 11 -5.01 -11.43 -0.36
CA GLN A 11 -3.84 -11.70 -1.19
C GLN A 11 -2.70 -10.72 -0.89
N ARG A 12 -3.00 -9.43 -0.72
CA ARG A 12 -2.01 -8.41 -0.35
C ARG A 12 -1.32 -8.75 0.97
N ILE A 13 -2.10 -9.10 1.99
CA ILE A 13 -1.57 -9.48 3.30
C ILE A 13 -0.71 -10.74 3.15
N ALA A 14 -1.22 -11.79 2.52
CA ALA A 14 -0.47 -13.04 2.33
C ALA A 14 0.86 -12.82 1.60
N PHE A 15 0.87 -12.01 0.54
CA PHE A 15 2.08 -11.65 -0.20
C PHE A 15 3.07 -10.86 0.67
N ALA A 16 2.61 -9.87 1.43
CA ALA A 16 3.47 -9.09 2.30
C ALA A 16 4.15 -9.97 3.37
N TYR A 17 3.39 -10.85 4.02
CA TYR A 17 3.95 -11.80 4.99
C TYR A 17 4.93 -12.79 4.35
N PHE A 18 4.63 -13.29 3.15
CA PHE A 18 5.53 -14.19 2.43
C PHE A 18 6.88 -13.52 2.13
N VAL A 19 6.87 -12.30 1.60
CA VAL A 19 8.10 -11.55 1.29
C VAL A 19 8.91 -11.29 2.57
N VAL A 20 8.26 -10.82 3.64
CA VAL A 20 8.96 -10.54 4.90
C VAL A 20 9.50 -11.81 5.55
N ALA A 21 8.77 -12.93 5.47
CA ALA A 21 9.26 -14.22 5.96
C ALA A 21 10.51 -14.69 5.22
N LEU A 22 10.57 -14.51 3.89
CA LEU A 22 11.77 -14.81 3.11
C LEU A 22 12.95 -13.94 3.55
N VAL A 23 12.75 -12.63 3.71
CA VAL A 23 13.79 -11.70 4.19
C VAL A 23 14.30 -12.13 5.56
N GLU A 24 13.41 -12.53 6.46
CA GLU A 24 13.74 -13.04 7.81
C GLU A 24 14.58 -14.33 7.76
N ILE A 25 14.21 -15.29 6.90
CA ILE A 25 14.94 -16.55 6.74
C ILE A 25 16.35 -16.28 6.20
N PHE A 26 16.49 -15.47 5.15
CA PHE A 26 17.79 -15.17 4.53
C PHE A 26 18.70 -14.31 5.42
N THR A 27 18.14 -13.52 6.34
CA THR A 27 18.94 -12.70 7.27
C THR A 27 19.30 -13.44 8.56
N LYS A 28 18.73 -14.64 8.82
CA LYS A 28 18.90 -15.38 10.07
C LYS A 28 20.32 -15.86 10.34
N ASP A 29 21.04 -16.35 9.33
CA ASP A 29 22.38 -16.90 9.50
C ASP A 29 23.43 -15.89 9.98
N LYS A 30 23.18 -14.59 9.79
CA LYS A 30 24.10 -13.52 10.22
C LYS A 30 23.94 -13.12 11.69
N ARG A 31 22.91 -13.62 12.40
CA ARG A 31 22.46 -13.08 13.71
C ARG A 31 23.04 -13.76 14.96
N VAL A 32 23.71 -14.91 14.84
CA VAL A 32 24.12 -15.74 16.00
C VAL A 32 25.37 -15.20 16.73
N LYS A 33 26.05 -14.15 16.24
CA LYS A 33 27.39 -13.76 16.73
C LYS A 33 27.50 -12.57 17.68
N ASP A 34 26.45 -11.79 17.96
CA ASP A 34 26.60 -10.58 18.78
C ASP A 34 25.42 -10.39 19.75
N LEU A 35 25.50 -11.01 20.93
CA LEU A 35 24.66 -10.66 22.08
C LEU A 35 25.41 -9.68 22.99
N SER A 36 25.49 -8.43 22.55
CA SER A 36 26.09 -7.32 23.30
C SER A 36 25.00 -6.51 24.02
N THR A 37 25.20 -6.25 25.31
CA THR A 37 24.26 -5.66 26.30
C THR A 37 23.82 -4.21 26.03
N ASN A 38 24.06 -3.66 24.83
CA ASN A 38 23.82 -2.25 24.55
C ASN A 38 22.52 -2.02 23.75
N ARG A 39 21.69 -1.03 24.12
CA ARG A 39 20.40 -0.73 23.44
C ARG A 39 20.57 -0.38 21.95
N LEU A 40 21.71 0.22 21.58
CA LEU A 40 22.08 0.49 20.18
C LEU A 40 22.54 -0.75 19.41
N ALA A 41 22.91 -1.85 20.09
CA ALA A 41 23.29 -3.10 19.43
C ALA A 41 22.09 -3.75 18.72
N ILE A 42 20.86 -3.48 19.18
CA ILE A 42 19.62 -3.94 18.53
C ILE A 42 19.54 -3.36 17.12
N PHE A 43 19.75 -2.06 16.93
CA PHE A 43 19.74 -1.46 15.59
C PHE A 43 20.84 -2.01 14.68
N ARG A 44 22.01 -2.35 15.26
CA ARG A 44 23.11 -2.98 14.51
C ARG A 44 22.79 -4.44 14.14
N LEU A 45 22.12 -5.18 15.02
CA LEU A 45 21.68 -6.57 14.80
C LEU A 45 20.57 -6.64 13.73
N TYR A 46 19.67 -5.67 13.69
CA TYR A 46 18.60 -5.54 12.70
C TYR A 46 18.97 -4.61 11.53
N CYS A 47 20.25 -4.31 11.30
CA CYS A 47 20.66 -3.37 10.26
C CYS A 47 20.22 -3.83 8.85
N TRP A 48 20.28 -5.14 8.57
CA TRP A 48 19.82 -5.71 7.31
C TRP A 48 18.31 -5.56 7.10
N HIS A 49 17.52 -5.65 8.17
CA HIS A 49 16.08 -5.38 8.11
C HIS A 49 15.81 -3.92 7.75
N TRP A 50 16.53 -2.99 8.38
CA TRP A 50 16.42 -1.58 8.08
C TRP A 50 16.92 -1.22 6.68
N LEU A 51 17.97 -1.85 6.17
CA LEU A 51 18.45 -1.67 4.81
C LEU A 51 17.41 -2.13 3.78
N VAL A 52 16.79 -3.31 4.00
CA VAL A 52 15.71 -3.79 3.14
C VAL A 52 14.51 -2.84 3.20
N GLY A 53 14.06 -2.45 4.40
CA GLY A 53 12.98 -1.48 4.57
C GLY A 53 13.26 -0.13 3.89
N ALA A 54 14.47 0.40 4.04
CA ALA A 54 14.90 1.64 3.38
C ALA A 54 14.91 1.49 1.85
N SER A 55 15.39 0.36 1.33
CA SER A 55 15.38 0.10 -0.12
C SER A 55 13.95 0.07 -0.69
N VAL A 56 13.02 -0.61 0.00
CA VAL A 56 11.60 -0.66 -0.38
C VAL A 56 10.97 0.73 -0.33
N LEU A 57 11.27 1.52 0.71
CA LEU A 57 10.79 2.90 0.83
C LEU A 57 11.31 3.79 -0.30
N ILE A 58 12.60 3.70 -0.62
CA ILE A 58 13.21 4.49 -1.71
C ILE A 58 12.54 4.13 -3.04
N ILE A 59 12.36 2.84 -3.33
CA ILE A 59 11.67 2.39 -4.55
C ILE A 59 10.23 2.92 -4.57
N TYR A 60 9.50 2.81 -3.47
CA TYR A 60 8.12 3.29 -3.36
C TYR A 60 8.02 4.81 -3.63
N LEU A 61 8.89 5.60 -3.02
CA LEU A 61 8.93 7.06 -3.23
C LEU A 61 9.37 7.42 -4.65
N ALA A 62 10.38 6.74 -5.19
CA ALA A 62 10.86 6.95 -6.56
C ALA A 62 9.75 6.66 -7.57
N VAL A 63 8.97 5.59 -7.37
CA VAL A 63 7.83 5.27 -8.23
C VAL A 63 6.73 6.33 -8.12
N ILE A 64 6.35 6.73 -6.91
CA ILE A 64 5.22 7.66 -6.72
C ILE A 64 5.53 9.06 -7.23
N TYR A 65 6.74 9.56 -6.97
CA TYR A 65 7.12 10.93 -7.36
C TYR A 65 7.78 11.00 -8.74
N GLY A 66 8.43 9.93 -9.19
CA GLY A 66 9.13 9.88 -10.48
C GLY A 66 8.24 9.54 -11.67
N THR A 67 7.14 8.81 -11.46
CA THR A 67 6.26 8.39 -12.55
C THR A 67 5.47 9.58 -13.10
N TYR A 68 5.51 9.75 -14.42
CA TYR A 68 4.64 10.67 -15.14
C TYR A 68 3.29 10.04 -15.40
N VAL A 69 2.22 10.74 -15.03
CA VAL A 69 0.85 10.28 -15.25
C VAL A 69 0.28 11.04 -16.45
N PRO A 70 0.15 10.38 -17.62
CA PRO A 70 -0.46 10.97 -18.79
C PRO A 70 -1.99 11.06 -18.64
N ASP A 71 -2.60 11.80 -19.56
CA ASP A 71 -4.06 11.82 -19.70
C ASP A 71 -4.55 10.43 -20.09
N TRP A 72 -5.70 10.03 -19.55
CA TRP A 72 -6.24 8.69 -19.74
C TRP A 72 -7.75 8.71 -19.93
N GLN A 73 -8.27 7.66 -20.53
CA GLN A 73 -9.69 7.52 -20.86
C GLN A 73 -10.25 6.23 -20.28
N PHE A 74 -11.52 6.26 -19.89
CA PHE A 74 -12.22 5.07 -19.43
C PHE A 74 -13.67 5.07 -19.86
N THR A 75 -14.22 3.86 -20.02
CA THR A 75 -15.61 3.62 -20.32
C THR A 75 -16.34 3.19 -19.06
N VAL A 76 -17.49 3.83 -18.78
CA VAL A 76 -18.34 3.43 -17.66
C VAL A 76 -19.11 2.18 -18.06
N HIS A 77 -18.97 1.12 -17.27
CA HIS A 77 -19.67 -0.15 -17.45
C HIS A 77 -20.58 -0.40 -16.25
N ASP A 78 -21.60 0.43 -16.14
CA ASP A 78 -22.61 0.37 -15.10
C ASP A 78 -24.00 0.35 -15.74
N ILE A 79 -24.62 -0.84 -15.75
CA ILE A 79 -25.86 -1.17 -16.48
C ILE A 79 -27.04 -0.32 -16.00
N ASP A 80 -27.01 0.11 -14.74
CA ASP A 80 -28.09 0.87 -14.11
C ASP A 80 -27.86 2.39 -14.19
N SER A 81 -26.74 2.83 -14.78
CA SER A 81 -26.42 4.24 -14.96
C SER A 81 -26.81 4.77 -16.34
N ALA A 82 -27.29 6.02 -16.40
CA ALA A 82 -27.54 6.73 -17.66
C ALA A 82 -26.27 6.95 -18.51
N ASP A 83 -25.10 6.74 -17.91
CA ASP A 83 -23.79 6.91 -18.53
C ASP A 83 -23.14 5.59 -18.96
N ASN A 84 -23.89 4.48 -18.93
CA ASN A 84 -23.38 3.19 -19.39
C ASN A 84 -22.88 3.27 -20.85
N GLY A 85 -21.63 2.89 -21.08
CA GLY A 85 -20.99 2.94 -22.39
C GLY A 85 -20.44 4.33 -22.78
N LYS A 86 -20.61 5.37 -21.95
CA LYS A 86 -19.95 6.67 -22.20
C LYS A 86 -18.46 6.58 -21.89
N GLN A 87 -17.67 7.21 -22.75
CA GLN A 87 -16.23 7.37 -22.57
C GLN A 87 -15.94 8.72 -21.94
N PHE A 88 -15.23 8.71 -20.81
CA PHE A 88 -14.76 9.92 -20.15
C PHE A 88 -13.24 10.04 -20.33
N THR A 89 -12.78 11.28 -20.53
CA THR A 89 -11.37 11.63 -20.56
C THR A 89 -11.00 12.36 -19.28
N VAL A 90 -9.89 11.98 -18.67
CA VAL A 90 -9.33 12.61 -17.47
C VAL A 90 -8.00 13.23 -17.83
N ALA A 91 -7.95 14.57 -17.78
CA ALA A 91 -6.73 15.32 -17.94
C ALA A 91 -5.93 15.31 -16.63
N CYS A 92 -4.71 14.79 -16.71
CA CYS A 92 -3.76 14.67 -15.62
C CYS A 92 -2.46 15.42 -15.94
N GLY A 93 -1.68 14.93 -16.91
CA GLY A 93 -0.42 15.54 -17.35
C GLY A 93 0.58 15.93 -16.26
N VAL A 94 0.62 15.25 -15.11
CA VAL A 94 1.37 15.66 -13.90
C VAL A 94 2.33 14.59 -13.37
N ARG A 95 3.28 15.02 -12.52
CA ARG A 95 4.15 14.15 -11.70
C ARG A 95 3.93 14.43 -10.21
N GLY A 96 4.05 13.40 -9.38
CA GLY A 96 4.07 13.54 -7.92
C GLY A 96 2.75 13.98 -7.26
N LYS A 97 1.63 13.97 -7.99
CA LYS A 97 0.30 14.22 -7.42
C LYS A 97 -0.18 12.97 -6.69
N LEU A 98 -0.48 13.09 -5.41
CA LEU A 98 -0.96 11.95 -4.59
C LEU A 98 -2.48 11.81 -4.64
N ASP A 99 -3.18 12.91 -4.93
CA ASP A 99 -4.64 12.93 -4.99
C ASP A 99 -5.17 12.22 -6.25
N PRO A 100 -6.30 11.51 -6.12
CA PRO A 100 -7.02 11.03 -7.28
C PRO A 100 -7.47 12.20 -8.17
N PRO A 101 -7.65 11.97 -9.47
CA PRO A 101 -7.51 10.70 -10.21
C PRO A 101 -6.12 10.46 -10.83
N CYS A 102 -5.18 11.37 -10.59
CA CYS A 102 -3.91 11.49 -11.31
C CYS A 102 -2.71 11.00 -10.51
N ASN A 103 -2.94 10.05 -9.60
CA ASN A 103 -1.89 9.48 -8.80
C ASN A 103 -1.13 8.38 -9.56
N ALA A 104 0.17 8.26 -9.26
CA ALA A 104 1.03 7.24 -9.87
C ALA A 104 0.60 5.81 -9.52
N VAL A 105 0.06 5.61 -8.31
CA VAL A 105 -0.46 4.32 -7.84
C VAL A 105 -1.55 3.81 -8.79
N GLY A 106 -2.62 4.60 -8.98
CA GLY A 106 -3.72 4.24 -9.86
C GLY A 106 -3.31 4.15 -11.32
N TYR A 107 -2.34 4.96 -11.76
CA TYR A 107 -1.78 4.83 -13.10
C TYR A 107 -1.10 3.48 -13.32
N ILE A 108 -0.20 3.05 -12.44
CA ILE A 108 0.50 1.77 -12.58
C ILE A 108 -0.48 0.60 -12.49
N ASP A 109 -1.44 0.67 -11.56
CA ASP A 109 -2.45 -0.38 -11.42
C ASP A 109 -3.33 -0.49 -12.69
N ARG A 110 -3.66 0.64 -13.32
CA ARG A 110 -4.36 0.68 -14.63
C ARG A 110 -3.57 0.00 -15.74
N GLU A 111 -2.28 0.31 -15.84
CA GLU A 111 -1.42 -0.21 -16.90
C GLU A 111 -1.14 -1.71 -16.74
N VAL A 112 -0.92 -2.18 -15.51
CA VAL A 112 -0.53 -3.58 -15.27
C VAL A 112 -1.73 -4.51 -15.13
N LEU A 113 -2.77 -4.11 -14.39
CA LEU A 113 -3.95 -4.94 -14.16
C LEU A 113 -5.00 -4.77 -15.25
N GLY A 114 -5.05 -3.60 -15.90
CA GLY A 114 -6.06 -3.24 -16.87
C GLY A 114 -7.37 -2.74 -16.23
N ILE A 115 -8.12 -1.92 -16.99
CA ILE A 115 -9.33 -1.25 -16.49
C ILE A 115 -10.45 -2.22 -16.10
N ASN A 116 -10.53 -3.37 -16.77
CA ASN A 116 -11.56 -4.37 -16.54
C ASN A 116 -11.40 -5.13 -15.20
N HIS A 117 -10.21 -5.07 -14.59
CA HIS A 117 -9.89 -5.80 -13.36
C HIS A 117 -9.90 -4.91 -12.11
N MET A 118 -10.13 -3.61 -12.28
CA MET A 118 -10.19 -2.65 -11.20
C MET A 118 -11.57 -2.60 -10.52
N TYR A 119 -11.57 -2.24 -9.25
CA TYR A 119 -12.80 -2.05 -8.48
C TYR A 119 -13.60 -0.80 -8.94
N HIS A 120 -14.87 -1.01 -9.27
CA HIS A 120 -15.77 0.03 -9.82
C HIS A 120 -16.46 0.92 -8.76
N HIS A 121 -16.38 0.56 -7.47
CA HIS A 121 -16.97 1.34 -6.37
C HIS A 121 -15.91 1.88 -5.41
N PRO A 122 -14.92 2.64 -5.91
CA PRO A 122 -13.79 3.06 -5.09
C PRO A 122 -14.17 4.06 -4.00
N ALA A 123 -13.38 4.08 -2.93
CA ALA A 123 -13.65 4.89 -1.75
C ALA A 123 -13.78 6.40 -2.04
N TRP A 124 -13.11 6.90 -3.08
CA TRP A 124 -13.21 8.32 -3.46
C TRP A 124 -14.60 8.74 -3.96
N ARG A 125 -15.48 7.80 -4.33
CA ARG A 125 -16.89 8.11 -4.65
C ARG A 125 -17.64 8.70 -3.46
N ARG A 126 -17.16 8.43 -2.25
CA ARG A 126 -17.67 8.96 -0.98
C ARG A 126 -17.11 10.35 -0.66
N SER A 127 -16.25 10.91 -1.51
CA SER A 127 -15.68 12.24 -1.30
C SER A 127 -16.72 13.35 -1.52
N LYS A 128 -16.51 14.49 -0.86
CA LYS A 128 -17.35 15.70 -1.01
C LYS A 128 -17.46 16.19 -2.46
N ALA A 129 -16.45 15.90 -3.28
CA ALA A 129 -16.47 16.24 -4.71
C ALA A 129 -17.45 15.38 -5.52
N CYS A 130 -17.75 14.17 -5.04
CA CYS A 130 -18.58 13.21 -5.77
C CYS A 130 -20.00 13.12 -5.21
N THR A 131 -20.19 13.20 -3.89
CA THR A 131 -21.51 13.05 -3.25
C THR A 131 -21.73 14.03 -2.09
N LEU A 132 -22.97 14.48 -1.91
CA LEU A 132 -23.38 15.30 -0.78
C LEU A 132 -23.44 14.50 0.54
N ASN A 133 -23.56 13.17 0.44
CA ASN A 133 -23.66 12.28 1.61
C ASN A 133 -22.30 11.95 2.24
N SER A 134 -21.22 12.59 1.79
CA SER A 134 -19.87 12.40 2.34
C SER A 134 -19.89 12.52 3.88
N PRO A 135 -19.35 11.54 4.63
CA PRO A 135 -18.41 10.50 4.20
C PRO A 135 -19.07 9.18 3.78
N HIS A 136 -20.38 9.09 3.69
CA HIS A 136 -21.10 7.87 3.30
C HIS A 136 -21.23 7.76 1.77
N GLU A 137 -21.52 6.56 1.29
CA GLU A 137 -21.87 6.37 -0.11
C GLU A 137 -23.26 6.94 -0.38
N GLY A 138 -23.42 7.54 -1.55
CA GLY A 138 -24.66 8.17 -1.97
C GLY A 138 -24.67 8.35 -3.48
N PRO A 139 -25.78 8.84 -4.05
CA PRO A 139 -25.82 9.19 -5.47
C PRO A 139 -24.72 10.20 -5.79
N LEU A 140 -24.16 10.06 -6.99
CA LEU A 140 -23.24 11.06 -7.54
C LEU A 140 -24.05 12.34 -7.81
N GLN A 141 -23.42 13.49 -7.53
CA GLN A 141 -24.02 14.79 -7.85
C GLN A 141 -24.13 14.94 -9.37
N ASP A 142 -25.17 15.63 -9.85
CA ASP A 142 -25.33 15.92 -11.29
C ASP A 142 -24.13 16.67 -11.89
N ASN A 143 -23.46 17.46 -11.04
CA ASN A 143 -22.29 18.27 -11.39
C ASN A 143 -20.96 17.59 -11.00
N ALA A 144 -20.98 16.28 -10.69
CA ALA A 144 -19.80 15.57 -10.24
C ALA A 144 -18.73 15.56 -11.35
N PRO A 145 -17.45 15.72 -11.01
CA PRO A 145 -16.40 15.63 -12.01
C PRO A 145 -16.33 14.21 -12.57
N SER A 146 -15.98 14.09 -13.86
CA SER A 146 -15.99 12.81 -14.60
C SER A 146 -15.21 11.70 -13.90
N TRP A 147 -14.12 12.04 -13.22
CA TRP A 147 -13.30 11.08 -12.48
C TRP A 147 -14.00 10.43 -11.28
N CYS A 148 -15.15 10.93 -10.82
CA CYS A 148 -15.95 10.23 -9.81
C CYS A 148 -16.46 8.87 -10.29
N HIS A 149 -16.59 8.67 -11.59
CA HIS A 149 -16.95 7.39 -12.20
C HIS A 149 -15.74 6.49 -12.49
N ALA A 150 -14.51 6.99 -12.26
CA ALA A 150 -13.30 6.25 -12.52
C ALA A 150 -13.19 5.03 -11.60
N PRO A 151 -12.85 3.84 -12.13
CA PRO A 151 -12.48 2.71 -11.30
C PRO A 151 -11.11 2.93 -10.64
N PHE A 152 -10.88 2.28 -9.49
CA PHE A 152 -9.62 2.31 -8.75
C PHE A 152 -9.39 0.97 -8.07
N GLU A 153 -8.14 0.53 -8.01
CA GLU A 153 -7.77 -0.65 -7.23
C GLU A 153 -7.01 -0.24 -5.96
N PRO A 154 -7.66 -0.17 -4.79
CA PRO A 154 -6.96 0.17 -3.54
C PRO A 154 -5.98 -0.92 -3.10
N GLU A 155 -6.10 -2.13 -3.64
CA GLU A 155 -5.29 -3.31 -3.32
C GLU A 155 -4.28 -3.64 -4.42
N GLY A 156 -3.93 -2.67 -5.27
CA GLY A 156 -3.03 -2.85 -6.40
C GLY A 156 -1.58 -3.16 -6.04
N ILE A 157 -0.71 -3.08 -7.05
CA ILE A 157 0.70 -3.50 -6.96
C ILE A 157 1.47 -2.55 -6.04
N ILE A 158 1.33 -1.24 -6.26
CA ILE A 158 2.06 -0.25 -5.45
C ILE A 158 1.53 -0.22 -4.01
N SER A 159 0.24 -0.48 -3.81
CA SER A 159 -0.37 -0.68 -2.49
C SER A 159 0.18 -1.94 -1.80
N SER A 160 0.52 -2.99 -2.54
CA SER A 160 1.17 -4.18 -2.00
C SER A 160 2.61 -3.91 -1.54
N ILE A 161 3.34 -3.02 -2.24
CA ILE A 161 4.69 -2.60 -1.84
C ILE A 161 4.65 -1.82 -0.52
N SER A 162 3.69 -0.91 -0.34
CA SER A 162 3.54 -0.20 0.94
C SER A 162 3.14 -1.14 2.07
N ALA A 163 2.32 -2.17 1.80
CA ALA A 163 2.00 -3.20 2.77
C ALA A 163 3.24 -3.98 3.24
N ILE A 164 4.15 -4.35 2.33
CA ILE A 164 5.44 -4.97 2.69
C ILE A 164 6.22 -4.08 3.64
N LEU A 165 6.34 -2.78 3.33
CA LEU A 165 7.05 -1.82 4.19
C LEU A 165 6.43 -1.75 5.59
N SER A 166 5.10 -1.68 5.69
CA SER A 166 4.39 -1.70 6.97
C SER A 166 4.63 -3.01 7.75
N THR A 167 4.66 -4.16 7.06
CA THR A 167 4.96 -5.45 7.70
C THR A 167 6.40 -5.49 8.23
N ILE A 168 7.39 -4.98 7.48
CA ILE A 168 8.78 -4.89 7.95
C ILE A 168 8.88 -4.05 9.23
N ILE A 169 8.22 -2.88 9.24
CA ILE A 169 8.18 -2.00 10.41
C ILE A 169 7.53 -2.73 11.60
N GLY A 170 6.39 -3.40 11.38
CA GLY A 170 5.69 -4.17 12.40
C GLY A 170 6.54 -5.31 13.01
N VAL A 171 7.27 -6.05 12.17
CA VAL A 171 8.20 -7.09 12.62
C VAL A 171 9.31 -6.47 13.49
N HIS A 172 9.85 -5.32 13.10
CA HIS A 172 10.86 -4.63 13.90
C HIS A 172 10.34 -4.22 15.29
N PHE A 173 9.12 -3.67 15.37
CA PHE A 173 8.46 -3.41 16.67
C PHE A 173 8.31 -4.69 17.50
N GLY A 174 7.94 -5.81 16.88
CA GLY A 174 7.88 -7.12 17.53
C GLY A 174 9.21 -7.54 18.14
N HIS A 175 10.31 -7.41 17.39
CA HIS A 175 11.65 -7.72 17.88
C HIS A 175 12.05 -6.85 19.08
N VAL A 176 11.78 -5.54 19.02
CA VAL A 176 12.05 -4.62 20.13
C VAL A 176 11.28 -5.03 21.37
N LEU A 177 9.98 -5.37 21.25
CA LEU A 177 9.15 -5.80 22.37
C LEU A 177 9.66 -7.10 23.02
N VAL A 178 10.07 -8.08 22.21
CA VAL A 178 10.65 -9.34 22.73
C VAL A 178 11.95 -9.06 23.49
N HIS A 179 12.85 -8.24 22.93
CA HIS A 179 14.09 -7.86 23.60
C HIS A 179 13.85 -7.09 24.90
N LEU A 180 12.88 -6.16 24.93
CA LEU A 180 12.52 -5.42 26.14
C LEU A 180 11.93 -6.34 27.22
N LYS A 181 11.09 -7.31 26.85
CA LYS A 181 10.54 -8.30 27.78
C LYS A 181 11.65 -9.17 28.38
N VAL A 182 12.60 -9.63 27.57
CA VAL A 182 13.76 -10.41 28.04
C VAL A 182 14.64 -9.57 28.95
N CYS A 183 14.95 -8.32 28.60
CA CYS A 183 15.69 -7.41 29.49
C CYS A 183 14.97 -7.18 30.82
N PHE A 184 13.64 -6.99 30.81
CA PHE A 184 12.87 -6.81 32.04
C PHE A 184 12.92 -8.07 32.93
N TYR A 185 12.80 -9.26 32.34
CA TYR A 185 12.91 -10.51 33.07
C TYR A 185 14.31 -10.72 33.64
N VAL A 186 15.36 -10.42 32.86
CA VAL A 186 16.76 -10.54 33.29
C VAL A 186 17.10 -9.51 34.38
N TYR A 187 16.65 -8.26 34.29
CA TYR A 187 16.83 -7.26 35.34
C TYR A 187 16.05 -7.61 36.62
N ALA A 188 14.83 -8.13 36.50
CA ALA A 188 14.05 -8.59 37.66
C ALA A 188 14.72 -9.77 38.37
N TYR A 189 15.42 -10.65 37.64
CA TYR A 189 16.19 -11.75 38.22
C TYR A 189 17.56 -11.31 38.80
N ILE A 190 18.20 -10.28 38.24
CA ILE A 190 19.50 -9.77 38.73
C ILE A 190 19.34 -8.83 39.93
N SER A 191 18.18 -8.20 40.13
CA SER A 191 17.89 -7.41 41.34
C SER A 191 17.32 -8.22 42.51
N CYS A 192 17.38 -9.56 42.45
CA CYS A 192 16.88 -10.45 43.50
C CYS A 192 17.88 -11.55 43.91
N ILE A 193 19.18 -11.29 43.77
CA ILE A 193 20.28 -12.02 44.40
C ILE A 193 21.15 -10.99 45.12
#